data_AF-E3GFI5-F1
#
_entry.id   AF-E3GFI5-F1
#
_cell.length_a   1.000
_cell.length_b   1.000
_cell.length_c   1.000
_cell.angle_alpha   90.00
_cell.angle_beta   90.00
_cell.angle_gamma   90.00
#
_symmetry.space_group_name_H-M   'P 1'
#
loop_
_entity.id
_entity.type
_entity.pdbx_description
1 polymer ?
#
loop_
_entity_poly.entity_id
_entity_poly.type
_entity_poly.pdbx_seq_one_letter_code
_entity_poly.pdbx_strand_id
1 'polypeptide(L)'
;MKNKCLKISFTVILSILLLSSFSPILAETPAGDPALNEGAVGSPLTLTSSVPQDGATNVQPFTEISVSFNQNVVNTAVRATNEKAVSLWSKGKQVDADIVLSDDLIDPEDWGTIRINPKNNLKSNQEYIIKVDKILTSTTGEHLQAPVEIHFTTVKSASSITGTSIAVVAAIVIIAAIIIGILYKRRKR
;
A
#
# COMPACT_ATOMS: atom_id res chain seq x y z
N MET A 1 10.11 58.17 59.43
CA MET A 1 9.30 57.00 59.00
C MET A 1 8.22 57.47 58.04
N LYS A 2 8.29 57.09 56.75
CA LYS A 2 7.18 57.14 55.78
C LYS A 2 7.59 56.45 54.46
N ASN A 3 7.46 55.12 54.48
CA ASN A 3 6.85 54.27 53.44
C ASN A 3 7.39 54.35 51.99
N LYS A 4 8.71 54.24 51.78
CA LYS A 4 9.28 54.04 50.42
C LYS A 4 9.75 52.60 50.13
N CYS A 5 10.15 51.80 51.12
CA CYS A 5 10.57 50.40 50.88
C CYS A 5 9.41 49.43 50.57
N LEU A 6 8.19 49.69 51.05
CA LEU A 6 7.08 48.74 50.91
C LEU A 6 6.44 48.74 49.50
N LYS A 7 6.59 49.84 48.74
CA LYS A 7 6.02 49.93 47.37
C LYS A 7 6.85 49.17 46.34
N ILE A 8 8.17 49.09 46.52
CA ILE A 8 9.07 48.45 45.56
C ILE A 8 8.90 46.92 45.59
N SER A 9 8.66 46.33 46.76
CA SER A 9 8.40 44.88 46.85
C SER A 9 7.05 44.46 46.27
N PHE A 10 5.99 45.27 46.39
CA PHE A 10 4.66 44.86 45.91
C PHE A 10 4.53 44.92 44.38
N THR A 11 5.19 45.88 43.72
CA THR A 11 5.16 46.01 42.25
C THR A 11 5.99 44.91 41.56
N VAL A 12 7.09 44.47 42.17
CA VAL A 12 7.92 43.38 41.64
C VAL A 12 7.23 42.03 41.81
N ILE A 13 6.55 41.79 42.94
CA ILE A 13 5.79 40.54 43.18
C ILE A 13 4.56 40.47 42.25
N LEU A 14 3.89 41.59 41.97
CA LEU A 14 2.77 41.64 41.04
C LEU A 14 3.20 41.40 39.57
N SER A 15 4.41 41.79 39.18
CA SER A 15 4.95 41.49 37.84
C SER A 15 5.35 40.02 37.68
N ILE A 16 5.87 39.37 38.73
CA ILE A 16 6.30 37.97 38.65
C ILE A 16 5.10 37.00 38.60
N LEU A 17 3.98 37.35 39.26
CA LEU A 17 2.75 36.54 39.24
C LEU A 17 2.00 36.61 37.89
N LEU A 18 2.26 37.64 37.07
CA LEU A 18 1.65 37.85 35.75
C LEU A 18 2.40 37.12 34.61
N LEU A 19 3.62 36.60 34.86
CA LEU A 19 4.39 35.83 33.87
C LEU A 19 4.17 34.31 33.97
N SER A 20 3.49 33.80 35.00
CA SER A 20 3.27 32.35 35.21
C SER A 20 1.99 31.79 34.58
N SER A 21 1.23 32.59 33.82
CA SER A 21 0.00 32.15 33.14
C SER A 21 0.11 32.00 31.62
N PHE A 22 1.30 32.19 31.04
CA PHE A 22 1.55 31.79 29.65
C PHE A 22 1.78 30.28 29.58
N SER A 23 0.69 29.52 29.71
CA SER A 23 0.66 28.17 29.15
C SER A 23 0.94 28.31 27.64
N PRO A 24 1.88 27.55 27.05
CA PRO A 24 1.93 27.47 25.60
C PRO A 24 0.56 26.95 25.16
N ILE A 25 -0.20 27.79 24.45
CA ILE A 25 -1.37 27.33 23.70
C ILE A 25 -0.81 26.31 22.73
N LEU A 26 -1.11 25.04 22.96
CA LEU A 26 -0.91 24.01 21.96
C LEU A 26 -1.77 24.47 20.79
N ALA A 27 -1.14 24.96 19.73
CA ALA A 27 -1.85 25.24 18.50
C ALA A 27 -2.47 23.92 18.08
N GLU A 28 -3.79 23.83 18.21
CA GLU A 28 -4.58 22.74 17.68
C GLU A 28 -4.39 22.82 16.18
N THR A 29 -3.56 21.95 15.62
CA THR A 29 -3.45 21.77 14.18
C THR A 29 -4.88 21.63 13.67
N PRO A 30 -5.38 22.50 12.76
CA PRO A 30 -6.74 22.41 12.30
C PRO A 30 -6.98 20.99 11.77
N ALA A 31 -7.78 20.20 12.49
CA ALA A 31 -8.26 18.96 11.93
C ALA A 31 -9.11 19.36 10.72
N GLY A 32 -8.83 18.78 9.55
CA GLY A 32 -9.71 18.97 8.40
C GLY A 32 -11.10 18.48 8.76
N ASP A 33 -12.11 19.01 8.08
CA ASP A 33 -13.49 18.72 8.42
C ASP A 33 -13.74 17.20 8.28
N PRO A 34 -14.06 16.48 9.38
CA PRO A 34 -14.30 15.05 9.30
C PRO A 34 -15.52 14.71 8.44
N ALA A 35 -16.42 15.67 8.17
CA ALA A 35 -17.51 15.49 7.21
C ALA A 35 -17.03 15.48 5.75
N LEU A 36 -15.83 15.99 5.48
CA LEU A 36 -15.23 16.08 4.15
C LEU A 36 -14.12 15.05 3.91
N ASN A 37 -13.85 14.17 4.89
CA ASN A 37 -12.79 13.16 4.84
C ASN A 37 -11.39 13.72 4.51
N GLU A 38 -11.06 14.98 4.84
CA GLU A 38 -9.83 15.59 4.29
C GLU A 38 -8.54 15.16 4.99
N GLY A 39 -8.62 14.69 6.25
CA GLY A 39 -7.48 14.45 7.12
C GLY A 39 -7.04 15.71 7.88
N ALA A 40 -5.91 15.66 8.61
CA ALA A 40 -5.45 16.81 9.41
C ALA A 40 -4.67 17.82 8.56
N VAL A 41 -5.09 19.09 8.55
CA VAL A 41 -4.44 20.17 7.78
C VAL A 41 -3.07 20.47 8.40
N GLY A 42 -2.01 20.63 7.60
CA GLY A 42 -0.66 20.92 8.12
C GLY A 42 0.07 19.72 8.72
N SER A 43 -0.52 18.51 8.64
CA SER A 43 0.16 17.26 8.95
C SER A 43 0.74 16.65 7.68
N PRO A 44 1.94 16.04 7.71
CA PRO A 44 2.50 15.39 6.53
C PRO A 44 1.58 14.29 5.98
N LEU A 45 1.54 14.15 4.67
CA LEU A 45 0.95 12.98 4.03
C LEU A 45 1.86 11.78 4.29
N THR A 46 1.28 10.68 4.78
CA THR A 46 2.02 9.47 5.13
C THR A 46 1.24 8.22 4.72
N LEU A 47 1.96 7.20 4.25
CA LEU A 47 1.40 5.87 4.06
C LEU A 47 0.96 5.29 5.41
N THR A 48 -0.29 4.83 5.51
CA THR A 48 -0.84 4.18 6.71
C THR A 48 -0.83 2.66 6.59
N SER A 49 -1.11 2.13 5.40
CA SER A 49 -1.08 0.69 5.13
C SER A 49 -0.87 0.39 3.65
N SER A 50 -0.52 -0.86 3.36
CA SER A 50 -0.45 -1.41 2.01
C SER A 50 -0.89 -2.86 2.00
N VAL A 51 -1.49 -3.26 0.87
CA VAL A 51 -1.77 -4.65 0.54
C VAL A 51 -1.14 -4.90 -0.83
N PRO A 52 -0.23 -5.88 -0.96
CA PRO A 52 0.47 -6.57 0.11
C PRO A 52 1.26 -5.61 1.02
N GLN A 53 1.54 -6.03 2.26
CA GLN A 53 2.43 -5.28 3.15
C GLN A 53 3.86 -5.26 2.60
N ASP A 54 4.63 -4.22 2.97
CA ASP A 54 6.04 -4.14 2.60
C ASP A 54 6.84 -5.35 3.12
N GLY A 55 7.69 -5.91 2.25
CA GLY A 55 8.43 -7.14 2.49
C GLY A 55 7.60 -8.42 2.42
N ALA A 56 6.31 -8.39 2.05
CA ALA A 56 5.48 -9.58 2.00
C ALA A 56 6.05 -10.62 1.03
N THR A 57 5.99 -11.90 1.43
CA THR A 57 6.40 -13.04 0.60
C THR A 57 5.22 -13.98 0.41
N ASN A 58 5.30 -14.85 -0.59
CA ASN A 58 4.24 -15.81 -0.91
C ASN A 58 2.89 -15.14 -1.21
N VAL A 59 2.92 -13.98 -1.85
CA VAL A 59 1.72 -13.27 -2.31
C VAL A 59 1.10 -14.01 -3.49
N GLN A 60 -0.23 -14.17 -3.51
CA GLN A 60 -0.90 -14.80 -4.65
C GLN A 60 -0.83 -13.87 -5.88
N PRO A 61 -0.64 -14.40 -7.10
CA PRO A 61 -0.49 -13.54 -8.28
C PRO A 61 -1.74 -12.73 -8.69
N PHE A 62 -2.88 -12.99 -8.04
CA PHE A 62 -4.19 -12.36 -8.25
C PHE A 62 -4.68 -11.63 -6.97
N THR A 63 -3.79 -11.42 -5.99
CA THR A 63 -4.11 -10.64 -4.78
C THR A 63 -4.41 -9.19 -5.15
N GLU A 64 -5.36 -8.59 -4.44
CA GLU A 64 -5.61 -7.15 -4.46
C GLU A 64 -4.33 -6.37 -4.14
N ILE A 65 -4.08 -5.28 -4.88
CA ILE A 65 -2.99 -4.36 -4.58
C ILE A 65 -3.56 -2.99 -4.26
N SER A 66 -3.24 -2.46 -3.09
CA SER A 66 -3.69 -1.14 -2.63
C SER A 66 -2.68 -0.49 -1.69
N VAL A 67 -2.74 0.84 -1.64
CA VAL A 67 -1.98 1.68 -0.70
C VAL A 67 -2.94 2.68 -0.08
N SER A 68 -2.88 2.84 1.25
CA SER A 68 -3.75 3.75 1.99
C SER A 68 -2.92 4.81 2.72
N PHE A 69 -3.50 6.00 2.85
CA PHE A 69 -2.86 7.18 3.43
C PHE A 69 -3.69 7.75 4.57
N ASN A 70 -3.09 8.68 5.33
CA ASN A 70 -3.73 9.37 6.45
C ASN A 70 -4.60 10.57 6.04
N GLN A 71 -4.67 10.89 4.73
CA GLN A 71 -5.39 12.04 4.19
C GLN A 71 -6.08 11.67 2.85
N ASN A 72 -7.03 12.50 2.39
CA ASN A 72 -7.77 12.22 1.16
C ASN A 72 -6.86 12.39 -0.05
N VAL A 73 -6.71 11.30 -0.81
CA VAL A 73 -5.90 11.28 -2.03
C VAL A 73 -6.73 10.93 -3.27
N VAL A 74 -8.03 10.65 -3.13
CA VAL A 74 -8.89 10.19 -4.24
C VAL A 74 -9.84 11.26 -4.76
N ASN A 75 -9.97 12.37 -4.04
CA ASN A 75 -10.80 13.49 -4.44
C ASN A 75 -10.51 13.97 -5.87
N THR A 76 -11.57 14.38 -6.56
CA THR A 76 -11.51 14.84 -7.96
C THR A 76 -10.51 15.97 -8.19
N ALA A 77 -10.26 16.85 -7.21
CA ALA A 77 -9.31 17.96 -7.33
C ALA A 77 -7.85 17.52 -7.48
N VAL A 78 -7.47 16.39 -6.88
CA VAL A 78 -6.07 15.88 -6.88
C VAL A 78 -5.88 14.63 -7.73
N ARG A 79 -6.97 13.98 -8.15
CA ARG A 79 -7.01 12.72 -8.91
C ARG A 79 -6.04 12.67 -10.09
N ALA A 80 -6.08 13.64 -11.00
CA ALA A 80 -5.27 13.62 -12.23
C ALA A 80 -3.75 13.64 -11.97
N THR A 81 -3.35 14.21 -10.83
CA THR A 81 -1.95 14.17 -10.35
C THR A 81 -1.67 12.81 -9.70
N ASN A 82 -2.55 12.36 -8.82
CA ASN A 82 -2.35 11.15 -8.02
C ASN A 82 -2.40 9.85 -8.83
N GLU A 83 -3.17 9.79 -9.92
CA GLU A 83 -3.16 8.70 -10.90
C GLU A 83 -1.76 8.45 -11.49
N LYS A 84 -0.92 9.49 -11.56
CA LYS A 84 0.45 9.41 -12.10
C LYS A 84 1.51 9.22 -11.01
N ALA A 85 1.13 9.36 -9.74
CA ALA A 85 2.03 9.28 -8.61
C ALA A 85 2.32 7.83 -8.19
N VAL A 86 1.48 6.87 -8.60
CA VAL A 86 1.59 5.46 -8.22
C VAL A 86 1.92 4.61 -9.42
N SER A 87 2.83 3.65 -9.26
CA SER A 87 3.20 2.71 -10.32
C SER A 87 3.66 1.36 -9.77
N LEU A 88 3.48 0.30 -10.57
CA LEU A 88 3.93 -1.05 -10.24
C LEU A 88 5.16 -1.40 -11.08
N TRP A 89 6.17 -2.00 -10.47
CA TRP A 89 7.45 -2.33 -11.11
C TRP A 89 7.87 -3.76 -10.84
N SER A 90 8.63 -4.33 -11.76
CA SER A 90 9.31 -5.60 -11.58
C SER A 90 10.56 -5.66 -12.46
N LYS A 91 11.69 -6.12 -11.91
CA LYS A 91 12.97 -6.25 -12.64
C LYS A 91 13.38 -4.96 -13.38
N GLY A 92 13.17 -3.81 -12.74
CA GLY A 92 13.49 -2.49 -13.31
C GLY A 92 12.61 -2.03 -14.47
N LYS A 93 11.48 -2.72 -14.74
CA LYS A 93 10.50 -2.32 -15.75
C LYS A 93 9.15 -2.05 -15.09
N GLN A 94 8.46 -1.02 -15.57
CA GLN A 94 7.09 -0.76 -15.17
C GLN A 94 6.17 -1.89 -15.68
N VAL A 95 5.30 -2.35 -14.79
CA VAL A 95 4.24 -3.32 -15.06
C VAL A 95 3.01 -2.54 -15.47
N ASP A 96 2.36 -2.95 -16.55
CA ASP A 96 1.13 -2.31 -17.00
C ASP A 96 -0.01 -2.59 -16.01
N ALA A 97 -0.53 -1.52 -15.41
CA ALA A 97 -1.54 -1.55 -14.37
C ALA A 97 -2.41 -0.30 -14.46
N ASP A 98 -3.71 -0.47 -14.19
CA ASP A 98 -4.63 0.63 -14.03
C ASP A 98 -4.56 1.13 -12.58
N ILE A 99 -4.35 2.44 -12.42
CA ILE A 99 -4.37 3.09 -11.11
C ILE A 99 -5.79 3.60 -10.89
N VAL A 100 -6.44 3.08 -9.86
CA VAL A 100 -7.87 3.32 -9.59
C VAL A 100 -8.01 4.05 -8.27
N LEU A 101 -8.64 5.22 -8.35
CA LEU A 101 -9.02 6.04 -7.21
C LEU A 101 -10.55 6.02 -7.15
N SER A 102 -11.15 5.63 -6.03
CA SER A 102 -12.61 5.61 -5.89
C SER A 102 -13.17 7.04 -5.91
N ASP A 103 -14.45 7.21 -6.22
CA ASP A 103 -15.13 8.49 -6.05
C ASP A 103 -15.45 8.66 -4.56
N ASP A 104 -14.90 9.68 -3.90
CA ASP A 104 -15.04 9.90 -2.46
C ASP A 104 -16.45 10.33 -2.03
N LEU A 105 -17.33 10.65 -2.97
CA LEU A 105 -18.75 10.90 -2.71
C LEU A 105 -19.60 9.63 -2.80
N ILE A 106 -19.14 8.63 -3.57
CA ILE A 106 -19.85 7.36 -3.76
C ILE A 106 -19.34 6.30 -2.77
N ASP A 107 -18.01 6.19 -2.63
CA ASP A 107 -17.31 5.23 -1.78
C ASP A 107 -16.48 6.00 -0.72
N PRO A 108 -17.14 6.68 0.24
CA PRO A 108 -16.47 7.56 1.19
C PRO A 108 -15.49 6.83 2.12
N GLU A 109 -15.59 5.51 2.28
CA GLU A 109 -14.62 4.69 3.01
C GLU A 109 -13.26 4.56 2.31
N ASP A 110 -13.20 4.79 0.99
CA ASP A 110 -12.00 4.64 0.17
C ASP A 110 -11.24 5.96 -0.03
N TRP A 111 -11.65 7.04 0.64
CA TRP A 111 -11.10 8.40 0.52
C TRP A 111 -9.56 8.49 0.54
N GLY A 112 -8.91 7.62 1.32
CA GLY A 112 -7.46 7.57 1.48
C GLY A 112 -6.77 6.43 0.72
N THR A 113 -7.47 5.67 -0.12
CA THR A 113 -6.99 4.41 -0.68
C THR A 113 -6.87 4.45 -2.21
N ILE A 114 -5.70 4.10 -2.72
CA ILE A 114 -5.45 3.94 -4.16
C ILE A 114 -5.28 2.46 -4.45
N ARG A 115 -6.07 1.95 -5.40
CA ARG A 115 -5.99 0.57 -5.89
C ARG A 115 -5.12 0.50 -7.15
N ILE A 116 -4.38 -0.60 -7.29
CA ILE A 116 -3.50 -0.87 -8.42
C ILE A 116 -3.95 -2.18 -9.04
N ASN A 117 -4.43 -2.13 -10.28
CA ASN A 117 -4.98 -3.29 -10.98
C ASN A 117 -4.06 -3.67 -12.15
N PRO A 118 -3.15 -4.65 -11.99
CA PRO A 118 -2.31 -5.14 -13.08
C PRO A 118 -3.18 -5.64 -14.24
N LYS A 119 -2.88 -5.25 -15.48
CA LYS A 119 -3.66 -5.70 -16.65
C LYS A 119 -3.52 -7.18 -16.95
N ASN A 120 -2.45 -7.80 -16.45
CA ASN A 120 -2.20 -9.22 -16.53
C ASN A 120 -1.87 -9.75 -15.13
N ASN A 121 -2.20 -11.02 -14.88
CA ASN A 121 -1.78 -11.71 -13.66
C ASN A 121 -0.29 -11.53 -13.42
N LEU A 122 0.08 -11.34 -12.16
CA LEU A 122 1.48 -11.28 -11.79
C LEU A 122 2.17 -12.62 -12.11
N LYS A 123 3.47 -12.58 -12.31
CA LYS A 123 4.28 -13.78 -12.50
C LYS A 123 4.56 -14.38 -11.13
N SER A 124 4.55 -15.70 -11.05
CA SER A 124 4.99 -16.43 -9.86
C SER A 124 6.50 -16.33 -9.64
N ASN A 125 6.93 -16.47 -8.38
CA ASN A 125 8.33 -16.39 -7.96
C ASN A 125 9.02 -15.10 -8.45
N GLN A 126 8.33 -13.98 -8.31
CA GLN A 126 8.76 -12.69 -8.83
C GLN A 126 8.57 -11.61 -7.79
N GLU A 127 9.61 -10.80 -7.60
CA GLU A 127 9.57 -9.57 -6.82
C GLU A 127 8.92 -8.45 -7.62
N TYR A 128 8.09 -7.68 -6.92
CA TYR A 128 7.37 -6.51 -7.37
C TYR A 128 7.58 -5.36 -6.40
N ILE A 129 7.54 -4.13 -6.94
CA ILE A 129 7.71 -2.89 -6.17
C ILE A 129 6.56 -1.95 -6.54
N ILE A 130 5.77 -1.54 -5.56
CA ILE A 130 4.85 -0.40 -5.69
C ILE A 130 5.65 0.85 -5.38
N LYS A 131 5.73 1.78 -6.33
CA LYS A 131 6.39 3.07 -6.13
C LYS A 131 5.34 4.15 -6.02
N VAL A 132 5.46 4.97 -4.98
CA VAL A 132 4.65 6.16 -4.75
C VAL A 132 5.56 7.38 -4.73
N ASP A 133 5.37 8.27 -5.69
CA ASP A 133 6.18 9.46 -5.88
C ASP A 133 5.74 10.60 -4.93
N LYS A 134 6.67 11.52 -4.64
CA LYS A 134 6.42 12.72 -3.82
C LYS A 134 5.36 13.64 -4.41
N ILE A 135 5.09 13.56 -5.71
CA ILE A 135 4.02 14.35 -6.34
C ILE A 135 2.61 13.96 -5.84
N LEU A 136 2.47 12.84 -5.13
CA LEU A 136 1.20 12.48 -4.48
C LEU A 136 0.79 13.60 -3.53
N THR A 137 -0.44 14.08 -3.69
CA THR A 137 -0.96 15.27 -3.01
C THR A 137 -2.30 14.96 -2.34
N SER A 138 -2.50 15.38 -1.09
CA SER A 138 -3.81 15.30 -0.43
C SER A 138 -4.72 16.48 -0.80
N THR A 139 -6.01 16.41 -0.47
CA THR A 139 -6.92 17.56 -0.65
C THR A 139 -6.53 18.80 0.15
N THR A 140 -5.86 18.61 1.28
CA THR A 140 -5.30 19.69 2.12
C THR A 140 -4.03 20.32 1.51
N GLY A 141 -3.50 19.77 0.41
CA GLY A 141 -2.29 20.25 -0.27
C GLY A 141 -0.99 19.67 0.27
N GLU A 142 -1.05 18.67 1.14
CA GLU A 142 0.13 18.04 1.74
C GLU A 142 0.72 16.96 0.83
N HIS A 143 2.03 16.75 0.94
CA HIS A 143 2.80 15.82 0.10
C HIS A 143 3.57 14.81 0.93
N LEU A 144 3.97 13.70 0.29
CA LEU A 144 4.91 12.76 0.90
C LEU A 144 6.28 13.44 1.08
N GLN A 145 6.87 13.30 2.28
CA GLN A 145 8.20 13.83 2.56
C GLN A 145 9.31 13.13 1.76
N ALA A 146 9.12 11.84 1.47
CA ALA A 146 10.00 10.97 0.72
C ALA A 146 9.17 10.10 -0.25
N PRO A 147 9.72 9.65 -1.40
CA PRO A 147 9.02 8.64 -2.19
C PRO A 147 8.94 7.35 -1.35
N VAL A 148 7.87 6.59 -1.53
CA VAL A 148 7.66 5.33 -0.82
C VAL A 148 7.79 4.17 -1.80
N GLU A 149 8.50 3.13 -1.38
CA GLU A 149 8.57 1.86 -2.11
C GLU A 149 8.06 0.73 -1.23
N ILE A 150 7.11 -0.05 -1.74
CA ILE A 150 6.57 -1.23 -1.07
C ILE A 150 6.96 -2.46 -1.90
N HIS A 151 7.72 -3.36 -1.29
CA HIS A 151 8.28 -4.54 -1.93
C HIS A 151 7.46 -5.77 -1.57
N PHE A 152 7.17 -6.63 -2.54
CA PHE A 152 6.56 -7.93 -2.25
C PHE A 152 6.96 -8.99 -3.27
N THR A 153 6.91 -10.26 -2.85
CA THR A 153 7.28 -11.41 -3.69
C THR A 153 6.13 -12.39 -3.82
N THR A 154 5.80 -12.76 -5.05
CA THR A 154 4.75 -13.73 -5.34
C THR A 154 5.16 -15.16 -5.00
N VAL A 155 4.17 -16.00 -4.70
CA VAL A 155 4.38 -17.45 -4.45
C VAL A 155 5.23 -18.08 -5.55
N LYS A 156 6.10 -19.00 -5.15
CA LYS A 156 6.70 -19.92 -6.11
C LYS A 156 5.60 -20.83 -6.65
N SER A 157 5.38 -20.82 -7.97
CA SER A 157 4.47 -21.82 -8.56
C SER A 157 4.96 -23.20 -8.15
N ALA A 158 4.07 -24.00 -7.56
CA ALA A 158 4.27 -25.44 -7.58
C ALA A 158 4.40 -25.81 -9.06
N SER A 159 5.51 -26.46 -9.44
CA SER A 159 5.65 -27.00 -10.78
C SER A 159 4.43 -27.88 -11.01
N SER A 160 3.50 -27.46 -11.86
CA SER A 160 2.44 -28.35 -12.30
C SER A 160 3.15 -29.56 -12.87
N ILE A 161 2.89 -30.73 -12.32
CA ILE A 161 3.29 -32.01 -12.90
C ILE A 161 2.38 -32.21 -14.12
N THR A 162 2.47 -31.33 -15.11
CA THR A 162 1.83 -31.45 -16.40
C THR A 162 2.90 -31.94 -17.36
N GLY A 163 3.05 -33.25 -17.35
CA GLY A 163 3.99 -33.91 -18.23
C GLY A 163 4.24 -35.34 -17.79
N THR A 164 3.22 -36.20 -17.85
CA THR A 164 3.51 -37.56 -18.31
C THR A 164 4.11 -37.39 -19.70
N SER A 165 5.44 -37.39 -19.77
CA SER A 165 6.15 -37.23 -21.02
C SER A 165 5.63 -38.27 -22.01
N ILE A 166 5.60 -37.93 -23.30
CA ILE A 166 5.19 -38.88 -24.36
C ILE A 166 5.99 -40.18 -24.23
N ALA A 167 7.23 -40.13 -23.75
CA ALA A 167 8.05 -41.29 -23.42
C ALA A 167 7.45 -42.20 -22.33
N VAL A 168 6.89 -41.63 -21.25
CA VAL A 168 6.23 -42.41 -20.19
C VAL A 168 4.92 -43.03 -20.68
N VAL A 169 4.14 -42.28 -21.47
CA VAL A 169 2.90 -42.81 -22.07
C VAL A 169 3.23 -43.93 -23.07
N ALA A 170 4.25 -43.74 -23.92
CA ALA A 170 4.71 -44.75 -24.86
C ALA A 170 5.23 -46.02 -24.14
N ALA A 171 5.99 -45.86 -23.05
CA ALA A 171 6.47 -46.99 -22.26
C ALA A 171 5.32 -47.82 -21.68
N ILE A 172 4.27 -47.18 -21.14
CA ILE A 172 3.09 -47.86 -20.60
C ILE A 172 2.35 -48.64 -21.69
N VAL A 173 2.19 -48.06 -22.89
CA VAL A 173 1.52 -48.74 -24.02
C VAL A 173 2.33 -49.94 -24.53
N ILE A 174 3.66 -49.82 -24.62
CA ILE A 174 4.53 -50.92 -25.04
C ILE A 174 4.45 -52.08 -24.03
N ILE A 175 4.50 -51.78 -22.74
CA ILE A 175 4.38 -52.80 -21.69
C ILE A 175 3.01 -53.50 -21.76
N ALA A 176 1.92 -52.76 -21.96
CA ALA A 176 0.59 -53.33 -22.11
C ALA A 176 0.50 -54.26 -23.34
N ALA A 177 1.05 -53.86 -24.49
CA ALA A 177 1.06 -54.68 -25.71
C ALA A 177 1.86 -55.99 -25.52
N ILE A 178 3.00 -55.94 -24.82
CA ILE A 178 3.80 -57.13 -24.49
C ILE A 178 3.00 -58.09 -23.60
N ILE A 179 2.34 -57.58 -22.55
CA ILE A 179 1.52 -58.38 -21.65
C ILE A 179 0.36 -59.06 -22.40
N ILE A 180 -0.35 -58.30 -23.25
CA ILE A 180 -1.46 -58.84 -24.06
C ILE A 180 -0.94 -59.92 -25.02
N GLY A 181 0.22 -59.71 -25.66
CA GLY A 181 0.84 -60.71 -26.54
C GLY A 181 1.20 -62.00 -25.80
N ILE A 182 1.76 -61.89 -24.58
CA ILE A 182 2.09 -63.05 -23.73
C ILE A 182 0.81 -63.80 -23.33
N LEU A 183 -0.24 -63.08 -22.93
CA LEU A 183 -1.53 -63.66 -22.53
C LEU A 183 -2.21 -64.36 -23.72
N TYR A 184 -2.22 -63.75 -24.90
CA TYR A 184 -2.78 -64.33 -26.11
C TYR A 184 -2.05 -65.64 -26.49
N LYS A 185 -0.70 -65.63 -26.43
CA LYS A 185 0.12 -66.81 -26.71
C LYS A 185 -0.11 -67.94 -25.69
N ARG A 186 -0.36 -67.62 -24.42
CA ARG A 186 -0.67 -68.61 -23.38
C ARG A 186 -2.07 -69.21 -23.52
N ARG A 187 -3.04 -68.47 -24.05
CA ARG A 187 -4.43 -68.95 -24.23
C ARG A 187 -4.63 -69.83 -25.47
N LYS A 188 -3.67 -69.78 -26.41
CA LYS A 188 -3.68 -70.54 -27.67
C LYS A 188 -2.82 -71.82 -27.63
N ARG A 189 -2.12 -72.07 -26.53
CA ARG A 189 -1.52 -73.37 -26.19
C ARG A 189 -2.47 -74.11 -25.27
#